data_AF-A0A920U6Y0-F1
#
_entry.id   AF-A0A920U6Y0-F1
#
_cell.length_a   1.000
_cell.length_b   1.000
_cell.length_c   1.000
_cell.angle_alpha   90.00
_cell.angle_beta   90.00
_cell.angle_gamma   90.00
#
_symmetry.space_group_name_H-M   'P 1'
#
loop_
_entity.id
_entity.type
_entity.pdbx_description
1 polymer ?
#
loop_
_entity_poly.entity_id
_entity_poly.type
_entity_poly.pdbx_seq_one_letter_code
_entity_poly.pdbx_strand_id
1 'polypeptide(L)' 'MTERECGDPIMPDRIVIYRQPILRKCLTRIEAEYEIKVTLWHEVGHYLGMSEEDLHRLGYH' A
#
# COMPACT_ATOMS: atom_id res chain seq x y z
N MET A 1 22.88 15.78 16.93
CA MET A 1 22.74 14.60 16.06
C MET A 1 21.81 13.66 16.80
N THR A 2 20.51 13.79 16.58
CA THR A 2 19.51 12.95 17.24
C THR A 2 19.10 11.89 16.24
N GLU A 3 19.49 10.66 16.53
CA GLU A 3 19.04 9.46 15.84
C GLU A 3 17.51 9.43 15.94
N ARG A 4 16.86 9.54 14.78
CA ARG A 4 15.45 9.20 14.67
C ARG A 4 15.42 7.69 14.62
N GLU A 5 15.17 7.05 15.77
CA GLU A 5 14.49 5.76 15.73
C GLU A 5 13.17 6.04 15.01
N CYS A 6 13.06 5.55 13.78
CA CYS A 6 11.85 5.59 12.99
C CYS A 6 10.84 4.68 13.70
N GLY A 7 10.23 5.18 14.78
CA GLY A 7 9.05 4.56 15.35
C GLY A 7 8.08 4.33 14.21
N ASP A 8 7.61 3.09 14.08
CA ASP A 8 6.74 2.65 13.00
C ASP A 8 5.75 3.76 12.68
N PRO A 9 5.64 4.20 11.40
CA PRO A 9 4.71 5.26 11.05
C PRO A 9 3.37 4.90 11.66
N ILE A 10 2.85 5.75 12.56
CA ILE A 10 1.53 5.56 13.19
C ILE A 10 0.56 5.45 12.02
N MET A 11 0.24 4.21 11.68
CA MET A 11 -0.49 3.90 10.48
C MET A 11 -1.94 4.22 10.80
N PRO A 12 -2.57 5.14 10.06
CA PRO A 12 -3.89 5.61 10.44
C PRO A 12 -4.88 4.43 10.39
N ASP A 13 -5.87 4.39 11.29
CA ASP A 13 -7.02 3.46 11.26
C ASP A 13 -7.89 3.58 9.98
N ARG A 14 -7.42 4.30 8.96
CA ARG A 14 -8.11 4.66 7.73
C ARG A 14 -7.13 4.67 6.56
N ILE A 15 -7.37 3.76 5.62
CA ILE A 15 -6.74 3.80 4.30
C ILE A 15 -7.53 4.76 3.42
N VAL A 16 -6.86 5.78 2.88
CA VAL A 16 -7.47 6.78 1.99
C VAL A 16 -6.97 6.56 0.57
N ILE A 17 -7.87 6.20 -0.34
CA ILE A 17 -7.56 6.00 -1.75
C ILE A 17 -7.96 7.22 -2.56
N TYR A 18 -6.99 7.83 -3.24
CA TYR A 18 -7.23 8.95 -4.13
C TYR A 18 -7.57 8.45 -5.54
N ARG A 19 -8.85 8.54 -5.91
CA ARG A 19 -9.36 8.06 -7.20
C ARG A 19 -8.65 8.68 -8.41
N GLN A 20 -8.47 9.99 -8.45
CA GLN A 20 -7.91 10.65 -9.62
C GLN A 20 -6.45 10.29 -9.93
N PRO A 21 -5.53 10.24 -8.94
CA PRO A 21 -4.19 9.70 -9.14
C PRO A 21 -4.14 8.31 -9.78
N ILE A 22 -5.01 7.39 -9.33
CA ILE A 22 -5.07 6.03 -9.87
C ILE A 22 -5.57 6.04 -11.32
N LEU A 23 -6.67 6.74 -11.59
CA LEU A 23 -7.22 6.82 -12.94
C LEU A 23 -6.30 7.53 -13.94
N ARG A 24 -5.32 8.32 -13.49
CA ARG A 24 -4.29 8.90 -14.37
C ARG A 24 -3.24 7.88 -14.80
N LYS A 25 -3.06 6.79 -14.04
CA LYS A 25 -2.09 5.72 -14.33
C LYS A 25 -2.71 4.53 -15.04
N CYS A 26 -4.03 4.39 -15.01
CA CYS A 26 -4.76 3.25 -15.57
C CYS A 26 -5.60 3.67 -16.79
N LEU A 27 -5.58 2.86 -17.83
CA LEU A 27 -6.38 3.01 -19.05
C LEU A 27 -7.70 2.21 -18.97
N THR A 28 -7.75 1.19 -18.12
CA THR A 28 -8.93 0.35 -17.94
C THR A 28 -9.37 0.25 -16.49
N ARG A 29 -10.65 -0.12 -16.28
CA ARG A 29 -11.17 -0.41 -14.94
C ARG A 29 -10.41 -1.57 -14.28
N ILE A 30 -10.02 -2.59 -15.05
CA ILE A 30 -9.31 -3.77 -14.54
C ILE A 30 -7.94 -3.36 -13.98
N GLU A 31 -7.20 -2.51 -14.71
CA GLU A 31 -5.93 -1.96 -14.23
C GLU A 31 -6.11 -1.14 -12.96
N ALA A 32 -7.14 -0.28 -12.90
CA ALA A 32 -7.43 0.51 -11.71
C ALA A 32 -7.79 -0.37 -10.49
N GLU A 33 -8.57 -1.44 -10.70
CA GLU A 33 -8.90 -2.40 -9.65
C GLU A 33 -7.66 -3.16 -9.14
N TYR A 34 -6.73 -3.50 -10.04
CA TYR A 34 -5.46 -4.13 -9.68
C TYR A 34 -4.59 -3.18 -8.84
N GLU A 35 -4.36 -1.96 -9.30
CA GLU A 35 -3.57 -0.95 -8.58
C GLU A 35 -4.14 -0.65 -7.18
N ILE A 36 -5.47 -0.57 -7.07
CA ILE A 36 -6.16 -0.42 -5.78
C ILE A 36 -5.88 -1.60 -4.86
N LYS A 37 -5.98 -2.85 -5.37
CA LYS A 37 -5.73 -4.06 -4.58
C LYS A 37 -4.28 -4.12 -4.12
N VAL A 38 -3.33 -3.82 -5.00
CA VAL A 38 -1.91 -3.78 -4.68
C VAL A 38 -1.66 -2.76 -3.57
N THR A 39 -2.15 -1.52 -3.71
CA THR A 39 -1.99 -0.48 -2.68
C THR A 39 -2.62 -0.90 -1.34
N LEU A 40 -3.83 -1.46 -1.37
CA LEU A 40 -4.50 -1.92 -0.15
C LEU A 40 -3.74 -3.02 0.57
N TRP A 41 -3.24 -4.01 -0.16
CA TRP A 41 -2.54 -5.13 0.44
C TRP A 41 -1.16 -4.75 0.98
N HIS A 42 -0.48 -3.78 0.38
CA HIS A 42 0.72 -3.20 0.99
C HIS A 42 0.39 -2.58 2.35
N GLU A 43 -0.61 -1.71 2.42
CA GLU A 43 -0.96 -1.03 3.67
C GLU A 43 -1.51 -2.01 4.73
N VAL A 44 -2.35 -2.98 4.33
CA VAL A 44 -2.89 -4.01 5.24
C VAL A 44 -1.81 -4.99 5.68
N GLY A 45 -0.90 -5.39 4.78
CA GLY A 45 0.21 -6.28 5.11
C GLY A 45 1.13 -5.65 6.13
N HIS A 46 1.55 -4.40 5.89
CA HIS A 46 2.36 -3.64 6.84
C HIS A 46 1.65 -3.47 8.20
N TYR A 47 0.34 -3.20 8.20
CA TYR A 47 -0.47 -3.17 9.44
C TYR A 47 -0.46 -4.51 10.20
N LEU A 48 -0.44 -5.63 9.48
CA LEU A 48 -0.37 -6.98 10.07
C LEU A 48 1.06 -7.44 10.41
N GLY A 49 2.07 -6.59 10.18
CA GLY A 49 3.48 -6.92 10.40
C GLY A 49 4.10 -7.81 9.31
N MET A 50 3.51 -7.83 8.11
CA MET A 50 4.05 -8.54 6.95
C MET A 50 5.16 -7.70 6.30
N SER A 51 6.22 -8.38 5.89
CA SER A 51 7.30 -7.75 5.12
C SER A 51 6.93 -7.57 3.64
N GLU A 52 7.69 -6.73 2.94
CA GLU A 52 7.63 -6.62 1.47
C GLU A 52 7.83 -7.99 0.80
N GLU A 53 8.71 -8.83 1.36
CA GLU A 53 8.93 -10.20 0.88
C GLU A 53 7.68 -11.08 1.04
N ASP A 54 6.95 -10.94 2.14
CA ASP A 54 5.70 -11.69 2.36
C ASP A 54 4.60 -11.27 1.38
N LEU A 55 4.51 -9.97 1.07
CA LEU A 55 3.57 -9.42 0.09
C LEU A 55 3.90 -9.86 -1.33
N HIS A 56 5.19 -9.86 -1.69
CA HIS A 56 5.66 -10.35 -2.98
C HIS A 56 5.30 -11.82 -3.19
N ARG A 57 5.41 -12.65 -2.13
CA ARG A 57 5.01 -14.07 -2.16
C ARG A 57 3.51 -14.26 -2.37
N LEU A 58 2.69 -13.29 -1.99
CA LEU A 58 1.25 -13.26 -2.24
C LEU A 58 0.86 -12.63 -3.58
N GLY A 59 1.83 -12.10 -4.34
CA GLY A 59 1.61 -11.49 -5.65
C GLY A 59 1.21 -10.01 -5.61
N TYR A 60 1.43 -9.33 -4.49
CA TYR A 60 1.25 -7.88 -4.36
C TYR A 60 2.62 -7.20 -4.43
N HIS A 61 2.96 -6.64 -5.59
CA HIS A 61 4.17 -5.86 -5.87
C HIS A 61 3.87 -4.77 -6.91
#